data_AF-A0A9Q0D2C5-F1
#
_entry.id   AF-A0A9Q0D2C5-F1
#
_cell.length_a   1.000
_cell.length_b   1.000
_cell.length_c   1.000
_cell.angle_alpha   90.00
_cell.angle_beta   90.00
_cell.angle_gamma   90.00
#
_symmetry.space_group_name_H-M   'P 1'
#
loop_
_entity.id
_entity.type
_entity.pdbx_description
1 polymer ?
#
loop_
_entity_poly.entity_id
_entity_poly.type
_entity_poly.pdbx_seq_one_letter_code
_entity_poly.pdbx_strand_id
1 'polypeptide(L)'
;MSNQPNPAGPNALLRLVEKPDKGRSLVATRLIKPGEVVLVDTPLLLYPSSLASLPLFCSRCFRCLPGQPFPCPTCHVARFCSRRCLSLSHPRLLCHALPSLISGNATWPDDLLFLLSAYSLPGSSLLQLLSLHSNSRFPDESIQILHSQLASFIPPNMVPLNFSQETTSSLISKEKTNSFSLITPMDTKFDGRGVAGSRAFGLYPWASMINHDCLPNVCRFDYVDELNRENNTDFIFRAFHQIKEGSEICISYVGVTRSYRERQRSLMKNYGFKCECDRCKIEVKWKESQRKLEDEEEEEETGEENEEQVVEGEGEELDSDDEDFSHAYFFDRYMCDCGGNLAPLPPSDGSVSDMMECNCCGDVGMDTSYHSDPNNF
;
A
#
# COMPACT_ATOMS: atom_id res chain seq x y z
N MET A 1 28.90 -16.15 25.44
CA MET A 1 28.55 -14.94 24.66
C MET A 1 28.60 -15.32 23.18
N SER A 2 27.50 -15.88 22.66
CA SER A 2 27.41 -16.30 21.27
C SER A 2 27.11 -15.08 20.40
N ASN A 3 28.13 -14.65 19.62
CA ASN A 3 27.98 -13.73 18.50
C ASN A 3 26.99 -14.34 17.50
N GLN A 4 25.72 -13.95 17.58
CA GLN A 4 24.80 -14.20 16.48
C GLN A 4 25.05 -13.15 15.39
N PRO A 5 25.14 -13.56 14.11
CA PRO A 5 25.26 -12.61 13.02
C PRO A 5 24.06 -11.67 13.01
N ASN A 6 24.32 -10.38 12.77
CA ASN A 6 23.29 -9.36 12.63
C ASN A 6 22.26 -9.83 11.57
N PRO A 7 20.96 -9.98 11.89
CA PRO A 7 20.00 -10.43 10.89
C PRO A 7 19.91 -9.40 9.76
N ALA A 8 19.97 -9.87 8.51
CA ALA A 8 19.96 -9.04 7.31
C ALA A 8 18.67 -8.19 7.23
N GLY A 9 18.77 -6.90 7.54
CA GLY A 9 17.74 -5.91 7.26
C GLY A 9 18.08 -5.08 6.01
N PRO A 10 17.15 -4.25 5.52
CA PRO A 10 17.39 -3.38 4.35
C PRO A 10 18.50 -2.36 4.58
N ASN A 11 18.71 -1.95 5.84
CA ASN A 11 19.67 -0.93 6.24
C ASN A 11 20.01 -1.10 7.73
N ALA A 12 20.84 -0.20 8.28
CA ALA A 12 21.24 -0.24 9.68
C ALA A 12 20.12 0.14 10.67
N LEU A 13 19.01 0.74 10.22
CA LEU A 13 17.88 1.15 11.07
C LEU A 13 16.90 0.01 11.32
N LEU A 14 16.82 -0.95 10.39
CA LEU A 14 15.82 -1.99 10.41
C LEU A 14 16.43 -3.37 10.49
N ARG A 15 15.75 -4.26 11.22
CA ARG A 15 16.11 -5.67 11.30
C ARG A 15 14.90 -6.51 10.93
N LEU A 16 15.13 -7.52 10.11
CA LEU A 16 14.13 -8.54 9.82
C LEU A 16 14.06 -9.53 10.99
N VAL A 17 12.86 -9.76 11.51
CA VAL A 17 12.56 -10.75 12.54
C VAL A 17 11.38 -11.61 12.11
N GLU A 18 11.22 -12.76 12.75
CA GLU A 18 10.06 -13.63 12.54
C GLU A 18 9.18 -13.61 13.79
N LYS A 19 7.90 -13.29 13.62
CA LYS A 19 6.87 -13.25 14.65
C LYS A 19 5.90 -14.41 14.46
N PRO A 20 5.50 -15.12 15.53
CA PRO A 20 4.60 -16.28 15.40
C PRO A 20 3.24 -15.98 14.74
N ASP A 21 2.71 -14.79 14.96
CA ASP A 21 1.39 -14.33 14.53
C ASP A 21 1.41 -13.58 13.19
N LYS A 22 2.54 -12.97 12.82
CA LYS A 22 2.66 -12.11 11.62
C LYS A 22 3.68 -12.60 10.58
N GLY A 23 4.43 -13.65 10.87
CA GLY A 23 5.52 -14.11 10.01
C GLY A 23 6.68 -13.11 10.00
N ARG A 24 7.19 -12.79 8.82
CA ARG A 24 8.32 -11.85 8.67
C ARG A 24 7.87 -10.42 9.02
N SER A 25 8.67 -9.74 9.84
CA SER A 25 8.41 -8.37 10.31
C SER A 25 9.70 -7.54 10.28
N LEU A 26 9.59 -6.26 9.90
CA LEU A 26 10.68 -5.30 10.10
C LEU A 26 10.52 -4.60 11.45
N VAL A 27 11.58 -4.56 12.25
CA VAL A 27 11.62 -3.86 13.53
C VAL A 27 12.72 -2.81 13.57
N ALA A 28 12.48 -1.72 14.31
CA ALA A 28 13.46 -0.69 14.57
C ALA A 28 14.62 -1.23 15.42
N THR A 29 15.85 -0.89 15.04
CA THR A 29 17.09 -1.26 15.77
C THR A 29 17.56 -0.18 16.73
N ARG A 30 16.92 0.98 16.70
CA ARG A 30 17.11 2.10 17.62
C ARG A 30 15.85 2.95 17.67
N LEU A 31 15.85 3.99 18.51
CA LEU A 31 14.85 5.05 18.44
C LEU A 31 14.86 5.73 17.06
N ILE A 32 13.68 5.89 16.45
CA ILE A 32 13.47 6.62 15.19
C ILE A 32 12.66 7.88 15.50
N LYS A 33 13.11 9.01 14.98
CA LYS A 33 12.47 10.32 15.20
C LYS A 33 11.30 10.55 14.23
N PRO A 34 10.32 11.41 14.58
CA PRO A 34 9.30 11.86 13.62
C PRO A 34 9.93 12.43 12.34
N GLY A 35 9.35 12.13 11.18
CA GLY A 35 9.83 12.55 9.85
C GLY A 35 11.07 11.81 9.33
N GLU A 36 11.76 11.04 10.16
CA GLU A 36 12.95 10.31 9.76
C GLU A 36 12.62 9.29 8.65
N VAL A 37 13.47 9.22 7.62
CA VAL A 37 13.35 8.25 6.54
C VAL A 37 13.79 6.88 7.04
N VAL A 38 12.82 6.00 7.24
CA VAL A 38 13.00 4.66 7.81
C VAL A 38 13.45 3.65 6.76
N LEU A 39 12.89 3.75 5.56
CA LEU A 39 13.19 2.88 4.42
C LEU A 39 13.06 3.67 3.11
N VAL A 40 14.00 3.46 2.21
CA VAL A 40 13.85 3.75 0.78
C VAL A 40 13.90 2.42 0.06
N ASP A 41 12.87 2.10 -0.72
CA ASP A 41 12.79 0.82 -1.45
C ASP A 41 12.57 1.03 -2.94
N THR A 42 13.33 0.29 -3.74
CA THR A 42 13.31 0.33 -5.20
C THR A 42 12.55 -0.88 -5.73
N PRO A 43 11.67 -0.72 -6.75
CA PRO A 43 10.82 -1.82 -7.20
C PRO A 43 11.63 -2.91 -7.90
N LEU A 44 11.29 -4.18 -7.62
CA LEU A 44 11.72 -5.33 -8.42
C LEU A 44 11.08 -5.33 -9.80
N LEU A 45 9.82 -4.93 -9.85
CA LEU A 45 8.99 -4.94 -11.05
C LEU A 45 8.04 -3.76 -11.00
N LEU A 46 7.87 -3.10 -12.14
CA LEU A 46 6.79 -2.16 -12.40
C LEU A 46 6.08 -2.58 -13.68
N TYR A 47 4.77 -2.41 -13.72
CA TYR A 47 3.94 -2.69 -14.90
C TYR A 47 2.76 -1.71 -14.99
N PRO A 48 2.28 -1.41 -16.20
CA PRO A 48 1.13 -0.50 -16.39
C PRO A 48 -0.11 -1.06 -15.68
N SER A 49 -0.93 -0.16 -15.14
CA SER A 49 -2.15 -0.56 -14.42
C SER A 49 -3.23 -1.11 -15.35
N SER A 50 -3.25 -0.64 -16.60
CA SER A 50 -4.15 -1.09 -17.66
C SER A 50 -3.61 -0.69 -19.03
N LEU A 51 -4.17 -1.24 -20.11
CA LEU A 51 -3.88 -0.79 -21.47
C LEU A 51 -4.23 0.70 -21.68
N ALA A 52 -5.26 1.20 -21.00
CA ALA A 52 -5.69 2.60 -21.07
C ALA A 52 -4.69 3.57 -20.42
N SER A 53 -3.82 3.09 -19.53
CA SER A 53 -2.77 3.90 -18.89
C SER A 53 -1.56 4.16 -19.80
N LEU A 54 -1.30 3.28 -20.76
CA LEU A 54 -0.12 3.33 -21.65
C LEU A 54 0.05 4.66 -22.43
N PRO A 55 -1.00 5.27 -23.01
CA PRO A 55 -0.85 6.53 -23.74
C PRO A 55 -0.63 7.74 -22.84
N LEU A 56 -0.79 7.61 -21.52
CA LEU A 56 -0.70 8.73 -20.56
C LEU A 56 0.66 8.78 -19.86
N PHE A 57 1.28 7.62 -19.62
CA PHE A 57 2.48 7.52 -18.79
C PHE A 57 3.66 6.86 -19.52
N CYS A 58 4.87 7.28 -19.16
CA CYS A 58 6.11 6.71 -19.67
C CYS A 58 6.17 5.22 -19.36
N SER A 59 6.38 4.38 -20.37
CA SER A 59 6.45 2.92 -20.24
C SER A 59 7.68 2.40 -19.47
N ARG A 60 8.56 3.30 -19.01
CA ARG A 60 9.71 2.99 -18.16
C ARG A 60 9.56 3.55 -16.74
N CYS A 61 9.39 4.86 -16.61
CA CYS A 61 9.42 5.55 -15.32
C CYS A 61 8.04 5.98 -14.81
N PHE A 62 6.98 5.75 -15.59
CA PHE A 62 5.59 6.09 -15.25
C PHE A 62 5.31 7.56 -14.93
N ARG A 63 6.25 8.47 -15.23
CA ARG A 63 5.97 9.90 -15.33
C ARG A 63 4.93 10.17 -16.40
N CYS A 64 4.17 11.24 -16.20
CA CYS A 64 3.32 11.81 -17.23
C CYS A 64 4.10 12.01 -18.54
N LEU A 65 3.53 11.58 -19.67
CA LEU A 65 4.16 11.77 -20.97
C LEU A 65 4.13 13.25 -21.37
N PRO A 66 5.23 13.77 -21.95
CA PRO A 66 5.23 15.11 -22.54
C PRO A 66 4.38 15.11 -23.82
N GLY A 67 4.08 16.31 -24.35
CA GLY A 67 3.31 16.46 -25.60
C GLY A 67 3.94 15.78 -26.82
N GLN A 68 5.26 15.54 -26.82
CA GLN A 68 5.97 14.79 -27.86
C GLN A 68 6.79 13.65 -27.24
N PRO A 69 6.18 12.48 -26.98
CA PRO A 69 6.88 11.32 -26.42
C PRO A 69 7.64 10.53 -27.49
N PHE A 70 8.67 9.80 -27.08
CA PHE A 70 9.44 8.91 -27.96
C PHE A 70 8.74 7.55 -28.08
N PRO A 71 8.34 7.09 -29.28
CA PRO A 71 7.73 5.78 -29.44
C PRO A 71 8.78 4.67 -29.36
N CYS A 72 8.38 3.50 -28.86
CA CYS A 72 9.20 2.29 -28.93
C CYS A 72 9.45 1.90 -30.40
N PRO A 73 10.70 1.66 -30.83
CA PRO A 73 11.01 1.30 -32.20
C PRO A 73 10.57 -0.11 -32.59
N THR A 74 10.26 -0.96 -31.60
CA THR A 74 9.87 -2.36 -31.83
C THR A 74 8.36 -2.53 -31.90
N CYS A 75 7.64 -2.11 -30.85
CA CYS A 75 6.19 -2.33 -30.78
C CYS A 75 5.36 -1.14 -31.27
N HIS A 76 5.95 0.06 -31.35
CA HIS A 76 5.26 1.32 -31.67
C HIS A 76 4.10 1.71 -30.73
N VAL A 77 3.77 0.89 -29.74
CA VAL A 77 2.73 1.13 -28.72
C VAL A 77 3.29 1.87 -27.51
N ALA A 78 4.35 1.33 -26.91
CA ALA A 78 4.99 1.91 -25.74
C ALA A 78 5.62 3.27 -26.05
N ARG A 79 5.57 4.18 -25.08
CA ARG A 79 5.96 5.60 -25.20
C ARG A 79 6.88 5.99 -24.06
N PHE A 80 7.87 6.83 -24.32
CA PHE A 80 8.86 7.24 -23.34
C PHE A 80 8.96 8.76 -23.24
N CYS A 81 9.15 9.28 -22.03
CA CYS A 81 9.28 10.71 -21.79
C CYS A 81 10.64 11.29 -22.21
N SER A 82 11.66 10.44 -22.39
CA SER A 82 13.03 10.87 -22.72
C SER A 82 13.81 9.79 -23.47
N ARG A 83 14.89 10.19 -24.14
CA ARG A 83 15.84 9.25 -24.77
C ARG A 83 16.47 8.28 -23.76
N ARG A 84 16.73 8.72 -22.52
CA ARG A 84 17.23 7.86 -21.43
C ARG A 84 16.22 6.76 -21.08
N CYS A 85 14.93 7.12 -20.95
CA CYS A 85 13.90 6.13 -20.71
C CYS A 85 13.75 5.15 -21.89
N LEU A 86 13.83 5.65 -23.12
CA LEU A 86 13.82 4.81 -24.31
C LEU A 86 15.01 3.82 -24.33
N SER A 87 16.23 4.26 -24.00
CA SER A 87 17.41 3.39 -23.99
C SER A 87 17.35 2.31 -22.90
N LEU A 88 16.66 2.58 -21.79
CA LEU A 88 16.42 1.59 -20.73
C LEU A 88 15.28 0.62 -21.05
N SER A 89 14.53 0.88 -22.13
CA SER A 89 13.46 0.04 -22.66
C SER A 89 12.35 -0.29 -21.64
N HIS A 90 11.52 -1.25 -21.99
CA HIS A 90 10.42 -1.80 -21.18
C HIS A 90 10.40 -3.33 -21.31
N PRO A 91 9.62 -4.07 -20.49
CA PRO A 91 9.68 -5.52 -20.45
C PRO A 91 9.52 -6.19 -21.82
N ARG A 92 10.43 -7.10 -22.17
CA ARG A 92 10.58 -7.64 -23.53
C ARG A 92 9.35 -8.41 -24.04
N LEU A 93 8.71 -9.21 -23.19
CA LEU A 93 7.53 -9.99 -23.58
C LEU A 93 6.32 -9.06 -23.70
N LEU A 94 6.20 -8.09 -22.80
CA LEU A 94 5.17 -7.06 -22.91
C LEU A 94 5.34 -6.28 -24.21
N CYS A 95 6.56 -5.88 -24.56
CA CYS A 95 6.89 -5.23 -25.83
C CYS A 95 6.37 -6.02 -27.04
N HIS A 96 6.64 -7.32 -27.09
CA HIS A 96 6.18 -8.18 -28.17
C HIS A 96 4.65 -8.31 -28.21
N ALA A 97 4.00 -8.43 -27.05
CA ALA A 97 2.56 -8.67 -26.95
C ALA A 97 1.70 -7.42 -27.21
N LEU A 98 2.20 -6.22 -26.89
CA LEU A 98 1.43 -4.97 -26.93
C LEU A 98 0.68 -4.71 -28.25
N PRO A 99 1.30 -4.84 -29.45
CA PRO A 99 0.60 -4.61 -30.71
C PRO A 99 -0.65 -5.49 -30.85
N SER A 100 -0.55 -6.77 -30.46
CA SER A 100 -1.66 -7.72 -30.50
C SER A 100 -2.72 -7.43 -29.43
N LEU A 101 -2.29 -7.01 -28.23
CA LEU A 101 -3.19 -6.63 -27.14
C LEU A 101 -4.06 -5.41 -27.49
N ILE A 102 -3.53 -4.45 -28.26
CA ILE A 102 -4.27 -3.23 -28.63
C ILE A 102 -5.06 -3.33 -29.94
N SER A 103 -4.69 -4.24 -30.85
CA SER A 103 -5.28 -4.31 -32.19
C SER A 103 -6.55 -5.18 -32.27
N GLY A 104 -6.88 -5.90 -31.20
CA GLY A 104 -8.03 -6.80 -31.14
C GLY A 104 -9.28 -6.16 -30.54
N ASN A 105 -10.45 -6.72 -30.89
CA ASN A 105 -11.72 -6.42 -30.21
C ASN A 105 -11.89 -7.22 -28.89
N ALA A 106 -10.93 -8.06 -28.55
CA ALA A 106 -10.97 -8.88 -27.35
C ALA A 106 -10.53 -8.07 -26.13
N THR A 107 -11.28 -8.19 -25.03
CA THR A 107 -10.87 -7.67 -23.72
C THR A 107 -9.94 -8.68 -23.05
N TRP A 108 -8.78 -8.20 -22.60
CA TRP A 108 -7.78 -9.00 -21.93
C TRP A 108 -7.74 -8.68 -20.44
N PRO A 109 -7.48 -9.67 -19.56
CA PRO A 109 -7.30 -9.39 -18.14
C PRO A 109 -6.00 -8.60 -17.91
N ASP A 110 -6.04 -7.59 -17.05
CA ASP A 110 -4.87 -6.77 -16.70
C ASP A 110 -3.73 -7.60 -16.10
N ASP A 111 -4.04 -8.77 -15.54
CA ASP A 111 -3.07 -9.76 -15.06
C ASP A 111 -2.05 -10.17 -16.14
N LEU A 112 -2.40 -10.11 -17.43
CA LEU A 112 -1.44 -10.35 -18.51
C LEU A 112 -0.33 -9.29 -18.55
N LEU A 113 -0.63 -8.03 -18.24
CA LEU A 113 0.37 -6.95 -18.21
C LEU A 113 1.41 -7.23 -17.13
N PHE A 114 0.96 -7.70 -15.96
CA PHE A 114 1.84 -8.16 -14.89
C PHE A 114 2.66 -9.38 -15.34
N LEU A 115 2.02 -10.45 -15.83
CA LEU A 115 2.70 -11.71 -16.16
C LEU A 115 3.75 -11.53 -17.28
N LEU A 116 3.41 -10.81 -18.35
CA LEU A 116 4.35 -10.49 -19.43
C LEU A 116 5.55 -9.67 -18.89
N SER A 117 5.32 -8.81 -17.90
CA SER A 117 6.38 -8.04 -17.27
C SER A 117 7.23 -8.90 -16.32
N ALA A 118 6.61 -9.75 -15.49
CA ALA A 118 7.28 -10.62 -14.53
C ALA A 118 8.15 -11.68 -15.23
N TYR A 119 7.65 -12.34 -16.28
CA TYR A 119 8.43 -13.30 -17.07
C TYR A 119 9.55 -12.67 -17.90
N SER A 120 9.58 -11.33 -18.00
CA SER A 120 10.69 -10.59 -18.59
C SER A 120 11.82 -10.30 -17.59
N LEU A 121 11.65 -10.60 -16.30
CA LEU A 121 12.67 -10.37 -15.27
C LEU A 121 13.89 -11.27 -15.45
N PRO A 122 15.08 -10.80 -15.04
CA PRO A 122 16.25 -11.66 -14.82
C PRO A 122 15.94 -12.77 -13.80
N GLY A 123 16.64 -13.90 -13.91
CA GLY A 123 16.38 -15.07 -13.05
C GLY A 123 16.47 -14.77 -11.55
N SER A 124 17.46 -13.98 -11.11
CA SER A 124 17.61 -13.58 -9.70
C SER A 124 16.42 -12.73 -9.20
N SER A 125 15.99 -11.75 -9.98
CA SER A 125 14.84 -10.89 -9.65
C SER A 125 13.53 -11.68 -9.65
N LEU A 126 13.36 -12.63 -10.57
CA LEU A 126 12.20 -13.51 -10.61
C LEU A 126 12.14 -14.41 -9.37
N LEU A 127 13.27 -15.00 -8.96
CA LEU A 127 13.36 -15.80 -7.73
C LEU A 127 13.06 -14.95 -6.49
N GLN A 128 13.53 -13.72 -6.45
CA GLN A 128 13.23 -12.80 -5.35
C GLN A 128 11.72 -12.48 -5.29
N LEU A 129 11.07 -12.23 -6.43
CA LEU A 129 9.63 -12.04 -6.51
C LEU A 129 8.88 -13.30 -6.02
N LEU A 130 9.28 -14.48 -6.48
CA LEU A 130 8.67 -15.75 -6.07
C LEU A 130 8.86 -16.07 -4.57
N SER A 131 9.85 -15.46 -3.90
CA SER A 131 10.09 -15.60 -2.46
C SER A 131 9.16 -14.75 -1.56
N LEU A 132 8.37 -13.84 -2.16
CA LEU A 132 7.40 -13.03 -1.43
C LEU A 132 6.31 -13.91 -0.81
N HIS A 133 5.67 -13.42 0.25
CA HIS A 133 4.58 -14.16 0.89
C HIS A 133 3.31 -14.13 0.02
N SER A 134 2.49 -15.17 0.09
CA SER A 134 1.14 -15.12 -0.49
C SER A 134 0.24 -16.16 0.16
N ASN A 135 -0.99 -15.76 0.49
CA ASN A 135 -2.03 -16.67 0.98
C ASN A 135 -3.15 -16.88 -0.04
N SER A 136 -3.15 -16.14 -1.16
CA SER A 136 -4.16 -16.25 -2.20
C SER A 136 -4.04 -17.56 -2.96
N ARG A 137 -5.17 -18.26 -3.09
CA ARG A 137 -5.33 -19.41 -3.99
C ARG A 137 -6.36 -19.05 -5.06
N PHE A 138 -6.08 -19.43 -6.29
CA PHE A 138 -6.97 -19.21 -7.43
C PHE A 138 -7.50 -20.55 -7.93
N PRO A 139 -8.72 -20.59 -8.48
CA PRO A 139 -9.22 -21.80 -9.13
C PRO A 139 -8.30 -22.22 -10.29
N ASP A 140 -7.99 -23.52 -10.36
CA ASP A 140 -7.08 -24.07 -11.36
C ASP A 140 -7.53 -23.76 -12.79
N GLU A 141 -8.84 -23.81 -13.06
CA GLU A 141 -9.42 -23.48 -14.37
C GLU A 141 -9.13 -22.03 -14.79
N SER A 142 -9.26 -21.08 -13.87
CA SER A 142 -8.96 -19.66 -14.15
C SER A 142 -7.49 -19.44 -14.48
N ILE A 143 -6.59 -20.12 -13.75
CA ILE A 143 -5.15 -20.07 -14.01
C ILE A 143 -4.81 -20.74 -15.33
N GLN A 144 -5.44 -21.87 -15.66
CA GLN A 144 -5.21 -22.57 -16.92
C GLN A 144 -5.61 -21.70 -18.12
N ILE A 145 -6.77 -21.04 -18.05
CA ILE A 145 -7.22 -20.09 -19.08
C ILE A 145 -6.21 -18.95 -19.22
N LEU A 146 -5.84 -18.31 -18.11
CA LEU A 146 -4.91 -17.18 -18.11
C LEU A 146 -3.52 -17.58 -18.66
N HIS A 147 -3.00 -18.74 -18.27
CA HIS A 147 -1.72 -19.25 -18.75
C HIS A 147 -1.77 -19.56 -20.26
N SER A 148 -2.89 -20.10 -20.76
CA SER A 148 -3.09 -20.35 -22.18
C SER A 148 -3.16 -19.05 -22.99
N GLN A 149 -3.85 -18.03 -22.46
CA GLN A 149 -3.87 -16.69 -23.04
C GLN A 149 -2.46 -16.09 -23.08
N LEU A 150 -1.73 -16.15 -21.97
CA LEU A 150 -0.34 -15.69 -21.89
C LEU A 150 0.56 -16.39 -22.92
N ALA A 151 0.45 -17.72 -23.04
CA ALA A 151 1.23 -18.50 -23.99
C ALA A 151 0.97 -18.07 -25.45
N SER A 152 -0.25 -17.64 -25.78
CA SER A 152 -0.59 -17.16 -27.13
C SER A 152 0.16 -15.88 -27.54
N PHE A 153 0.72 -15.13 -26.58
CA PHE A 153 1.51 -13.93 -26.81
C PHE A 153 3.02 -14.16 -26.77
N ILE A 154 3.49 -15.38 -26.45
CA ILE A 154 4.91 -15.67 -26.30
C ILE A 154 5.37 -16.54 -27.48
N PRO A 155 6.21 -16.01 -28.39
CA PRO A 155 6.70 -16.80 -29.52
C PRO A 155 7.69 -17.88 -29.04
N PRO A 156 7.86 -19.00 -29.78
CA PRO A 156 8.67 -20.14 -29.34
C PRO A 156 10.11 -19.80 -28.94
N ASN A 157 10.72 -18.77 -29.56
CA ASN A 157 12.08 -18.33 -29.28
C ASN A 157 12.20 -17.39 -28.07
N MET A 158 11.09 -17.04 -27.41
CA MET A 158 11.06 -16.14 -26.24
C MET A 158 10.50 -16.79 -24.99
N VAL A 159 10.21 -18.10 -25.02
CA VAL A 159 9.65 -18.84 -23.87
C VAL A 159 10.61 -18.80 -22.68
N PRO A 160 10.20 -18.27 -21.52
CA PRO A 160 11.02 -18.28 -20.31
C PRO A 160 11.30 -19.71 -19.82
N LEU A 161 12.46 -19.94 -19.19
CA LEU A 161 12.83 -21.25 -18.65
C LEU A 161 11.82 -21.80 -17.63
N ASN A 162 11.26 -20.93 -16.78
CA ASN A 162 10.30 -21.31 -15.74
C ASN A 162 8.84 -21.12 -16.19
N PHE A 163 8.56 -21.17 -17.49
CA PHE A 163 7.21 -20.95 -18.00
C PHE A 163 6.30 -22.17 -17.76
N SER A 164 5.49 -22.11 -16.70
CA SER A 164 4.55 -23.17 -16.32
C SER A 164 3.27 -22.60 -15.70
N GLN A 165 2.21 -23.41 -15.66
CA GLN A 165 0.96 -23.04 -14.96
C GLN A 165 1.20 -22.81 -13.46
N GLU A 166 2.04 -23.64 -12.83
CA GLU A 166 2.43 -23.50 -11.42
C GLU A 166 3.15 -22.17 -11.15
N THR A 167 4.13 -21.81 -11.98
CA THR A 167 4.83 -20.53 -11.86
C THR A 167 3.87 -19.36 -12.09
N THR A 168 2.95 -19.49 -13.06
CA THR A 168 1.93 -18.47 -13.35
C THR A 168 1.00 -18.27 -12.15
N SER A 169 0.53 -19.36 -11.54
CA SER A 169 -0.28 -19.32 -10.31
C SER A 169 0.47 -18.61 -9.17
N SER A 170 1.72 -19.02 -8.93
CA SER A 170 2.56 -18.44 -7.88
C SER A 170 2.76 -16.93 -8.09
N LEU A 171 3.09 -16.50 -9.32
CA LEU A 171 3.27 -15.09 -9.66
C LEU A 171 2.01 -14.26 -9.38
N ILE A 172 0.83 -14.73 -9.80
CA ILE A 172 -0.44 -14.02 -9.57
C ILE A 172 -0.73 -13.91 -8.07
N SER A 173 -0.53 -14.99 -7.31
CA SER A 173 -0.68 -14.95 -5.85
C SER A 173 0.28 -13.95 -5.19
N LYS A 174 1.52 -13.82 -5.69
CA LYS A 174 2.47 -12.83 -5.19
C LYS A 174 2.03 -11.41 -5.52
N GLU A 175 1.60 -11.15 -6.76
CA GLU A 175 1.11 -9.84 -7.19
C GLU A 175 -0.07 -9.39 -6.33
N LYS A 176 -1.11 -10.21 -6.21
CA LYS A 176 -2.34 -9.84 -5.49
C LYS A 176 -2.14 -9.55 -4.01
N THR A 177 -1.09 -10.13 -3.41
CA THR A 177 -0.77 -9.94 -1.98
C THR A 177 0.23 -8.79 -1.75
N ASN A 178 1.08 -8.47 -2.73
CA ASN A 178 2.25 -7.61 -2.52
C ASN A 178 2.36 -6.42 -3.48
N SER A 179 1.43 -6.24 -4.42
CA SER A 179 1.49 -5.14 -5.37
C SER A 179 1.07 -3.82 -4.72
N PHE A 180 1.82 -2.77 -5.04
CA PHE A 180 1.55 -1.41 -4.62
C PHE A 180 1.17 -0.57 -5.82
N SER A 181 0.12 0.23 -5.68
CA SER A 181 -0.28 1.21 -6.70
C SER A 181 0.63 2.43 -6.69
N LEU A 182 1.07 2.86 -7.88
CA LEU A 182 1.53 4.23 -8.13
C LEU A 182 0.30 5.04 -8.58
N ILE A 183 -0.01 6.10 -7.83
CA ILE A 183 -1.26 6.86 -8.00
C ILE A 183 -1.08 7.90 -9.10
N THR A 184 -2.11 8.11 -9.93
CA THR A 184 -2.16 9.24 -10.87
C THR A 184 -2.13 10.57 -10.11
N PRO A 185 -1.47 11.64 -10.58
CA PRO A 185 -1.49 12.92 -9.88
C PRO A 185 -2.91 13.44 -9.72
N MET A 186 -3.23 14.02 -8.56
CA MET A 186 -4.54 14.62 -8.29
C MET A 186 -4.78 15.95 -9.05
N ASP A 187 -3.83 16.40 -9.89
CA ASP A 187 -3.92 17.72 -10.54
C ASP A 187 -5.08 17.77 -11.55
N THR A 188 -5.99 18.72 -11.32
CA THR A 188 -7.12 19.11 -12.19
C THR A 188 -6.71 19.49 -13.61
N LYS A 189 -5.43 19.72 -13.87
CA LYS A 189 -4.84 19.95 -15.21
C LYS A 189 -4.59 18.67 -16.02
N PHE A 190 -4.83 17.51 -15.39
CA PHE A 190 -5.14 16.18 -15.94
C PHE A 190 -5.74 16.10 -17.34
N ASP A 191 -6.58 17.10 -17.68
CA ASP A 191 -7.57 17.16 -18.74
C ASP A 191 -8.93 16.55 -18.34
N GLY A 192 -10.02 17.04 -18.91
CA GLY A 192 -11.39 16.61 -18.59
C GLY A 192 -11.73 15.15 -18.93
N ARG A 193 -10.76 14.21 -18.92
CA ARG A 193 -10.98 12.76 -18.98
C ARG A 193 -10.58 12.01 -17.71
N GLY A 194 -10.64 12.68 -16.56
CA GLY A 194 -11.14 12.11 -15.28
C GLY A 194 -10.73 10.67 -14.96
N VAL A 195 -9.43 10.33 -14.97
CA VAL A 195 -8.98 9.01 -14.52
C VAL A 195 -8.44 9.11 -13.10
N ALA A 196 -9.35 9.16 -12.13
CA ALA A 196 -9.01 8.76 -10.75
C ALA A 196 -8.60 7.28 -10.78
N GLY A 197 -7.36 6.97 -10.44
CA GLY A 197 -6.86 5.60 -10.54
C GLY A 197 -5.36 5.44 -10.35
N SER A 198 -4.90 4.21 -10.61
CA SER A 198 -3.48 3.85 -10.59
C SER A 198 -2.89 4.06 -11.97
N ARG A 199 -1.69 4.63 -12.07
CA ARG A 199 -0.93 4.68 -13.33
C ARG A 199 -0.18 3.38 -13.62
N ALA A 200 0.23 2.72 -12.55
CA ALA A 200 1.04 1.51 -12.58
C ALA A 200 0.93 0.77 -11.24
N PHE A 201 1.41 -0.45 -11.24
CA PHE A 201 1.63 -1.23 -10.04
C PHE A 201 3.09 -1.64 -9.95
N GLY A 202 3.57 -1.88 -8.73
CA GLY A 202 4.93 -2.35 -8.49
C GLY A 202 5.04 -3.33 -7.34
N LEU A 203 6.06 -4.19 -7.40
CA LEU A 203 6.45 -5.07 -6.31
C LEU A 203 7.78 -4.60 -5.72
N TYR A 204 7.80 -4.41 -4.42
CA TYR A 204 8.87 -3.74 -3.67
C TYR A 204 9.36 -4.69 -2.58
N PRO A 205 10.61 -5.18 -2.65
CA PRO A 205 11.05 -6.35 -1.89
C PRO A 205 11.02 -6.12 -0.38
N TRP A 206 11.35 -4.90 0.07
CA TRP A 206 11.37 -4.55 1.48
C TRP A 206 10.06 -3.95 1.96
N ALA A 207 9.36 -3.18 1.12
CA ALA A 207 8.03 -2.69 1.45
C ALA A 207 7.04 -3.84 1.65
N SER A 208 7.18 -4.95 0.91
CA SER A 208 6.39 -6.18 1.11
C SER A 208 6.66 -6.91 2.44
N MET A 209 7.66 -6.48 3.21
CA MET A 209 7.96 -7.01 4.55
C MET A 209 7.42 -6.12 5.69
N ILE A 210 6.83 -4.98 5.36
CA ILE A 210 6.23 -4.06 6.34
C ILE A 210 4.79 -4.51 6.57
N ASN A 211 4.48 -5.00 7.78
CA ASN A 211 3.16 -5.51 8.10
C ASN A 211 2.09 -4.43 8.26
N HIS A 212 0.85 -4.87 8.34
CA HIS A 212 -0.30 -4.02 8.57
C HIS A 212 -0.46 -3.62 10.03
N ASP A 213 -0.78 -2.35 10.26
CA ASP A 213 -1.49 -1.87 11.45
C ASP A 213 -2.57 -0.85 11.04
N CYS A 214 -3.71 -0.82 11.74
CA CYS A 214 -4.75 0.20 11.50
C CYS A 214 -4.36 1.58 12.07
N LEU A 215 -3.33 1.62 12.92
CA LEU A 215 -2.62 2.81 13.38
C LEU A 215 -1.14 2.68 12.96
N PRO A 216 -0.84 2.92 11.68
CA PRO A 216 0.52 2.76 11.18
C PRO A 216 1.47 3.76 11.81
N ASN A 217 2.75 3.41 11.89
CA ASN A 217 3.79 4.29 12.43
C ASN A 217 4.72 4.87 11.35
N VAL A 218 4.61 4.40 10.11
CA VAL A 218 5.26 5.02 8.95
C VAL A 218 4.27 5.33 7.83
N CYS A 219 4.53 6.44 7.15
CA CYS A 219 3.80 6.88 5.97
C CYS A 219 4.64 6.66 4.71
N ARG A 220 4.02 6.12 3.67
CA ARG A 220 4.63 5.92 2.35
C ARG A 220 4.47 7.19 1.50
N PHE A 221 5.56 7.65 0.92
CA PHE A 221 5.60 8.70 -0.10
C PHE A 221 6.22 8.16 -1.39
N ASP A 222 5.72 8.64 -2.52
CA ASP A 222 6.33 8.48 -3.83
C ASP A 222 6.27 9.79 -4.61
N TYR A 223 7.30 10.02 -5.42
CA TYR A 223 7.58 11.30 -6.05
C TYR A 223 7.76 11.13 -7.56
N VAL A 224 6.79 10.44 -8.18
CA VAL A 224 6.90 9.95 -9.55
C VAL A 224 7.17 11.09 -10.53
N ASP A 225 6.42 12.18 -10.43
CA ASP A 225 6.52 13.31 -11.36
C ASP A 225 7.48 14.43 -10.89
N GLU A 226 8.15 14.25 -9.75
CA GLU A 226 9.14 15.22 -9.26
C GLU A 226 10.30 15.33 -10.27
N LEU A 227 10.56 16.56 -10.72
CA LEU A 227 11.62 16.86 -11.66
C LEU A 227 12.99 16.63 -11.00
N ASN A 228 13.99 16.22 -11.80
CA ASN A 228 15.38 15.97 -11.37
C ASN A 228 15.62 14.75 -10.46
N ARG A 229 14.59 13.97 -10.12
CA ARG A 229 14.78 12.69 -9.41
C ARG A 229 15.13 11.57 -10.37
N GLU A 230 16.26 10.89 -10.17
CA GLU A 230 16.65 9.76 -11.02
C GLU A 230 15.85 8.48 -10.73
N ASN A 231 15.60 8.18 -9.46
CA ASN A 231 14.78 7.06 -9.00
C ASN A 231 13.40 7.56 -8.54
N ASN A 232 12.61 7.98 -9.53
CA ASN A 232 11.31 8.60 -9.26
C ASN A 232 10.24 7.60 -8.79
N THR A 233 10.48 6.31 -8.97
CA THR A 233 9.60 5.22 -8.55
C THR A 233 10.06 4.55 -7.26
N ASP A 234 11.01 5.12 -6.52
CA ASP A 234 11.34 4.63 -5.18
C ASP A 234 10.22 5.02 -4.21
N PHE A 235 9.90 4.11 -3.29
CA PHE A 235 9.08 4.44 -2.13
C PHE A 235 9.95 4.92 -0.99
N ILE A 236 9.53 6.02 -0.36
CA ILE A 236 10.12 6.55 0.86
C ILE A 236 9.13 6.34 1.99
N PHE A 237 9.55 5.66 3.05
CA PHE A 237 8.78 5.50 4.27
C PHE A 237 9.33 6.44 5.34
N ARG A 238 8.49 7.36 5.82
CA ARG A 238 8.81 8.31 6.90
C ARG A 238 8.03 7.98 8.15
N ALA A 239 8.64 8.12 9.31
CA ALA A 239 7.94 7.95 10.58
C ALA A 239 6.92 9.08 10.83
N PHE A 240 5.69 8.74 11.23
CA PHE A 240 4.69 9.73 11.65
C PHE A 240 5.14 10.44 12.92
N HIS A 241 5.53 9.63 13.90
CA HIS A 241 5.91 10.02 15.25
C HIS A 241 7.14 9.22 15.68
N GLN A 242 7.58 9.41 16.93
CA GLN A 242 8.70 8.66 17.48
C GLN A 242 8.38 7.15 17.54
N ILE A 243 9.33 6.30 17.13
CA ILE A 243 9.23 4.83 17.18
C ILE A 243 10.35 4.30 18.07
N LYS A 244 10.00 3.50 19.09
CA LYS A 244 10.97 2.93 20.04
C LYS A 244 11.79 1.82 19.38
N GLU A 245 13.00 1.59 19.89
CA GLU A 245 13.79 0.42 19.52
C GLU A 245 12.99 -0.87 19.77
N GLY A 246 13.07 -1.83 18.85
CA GLY A 246 12.35 -3.10 18.92
C GLY A 246 10.90 -3.03 18.46
N SER A 247 10.31 -1.84 18.29
CA SER A 247 8.96 -1.68 17.73
C SER A 247 8.92 -2.14 16.27
N GLU A 248 7.81 -2.78 15.88
CA GLU A 248 7.56 -3.17 14.49
C GLU A 248 7.23 -1.94 13.65
N ILE A 249 7.74 -1.92 12.43
CA ILE A 249 7.38 -0.92 11.43
C ILE A 249 6.12 -1.40 10.70
N CYS A 250 5.10 -0.55 10.66
CA CYS A 250 3.80 -0.90 10.12
C CYS A 250 3.25 0.21 9.21
N ILE A 251 2.58 -0.21 8.13
CA ILE A 251 1.76 0.64 7.26
C ILE A 251 0.30 0.20 7.33
N SER A 252 -0.63 1.03 6.84
CA SER A 252 -2.01 0.59 6.65
C SER A 252 -2.19 0.04 5.23
N TYR A 253 -2.64 -1.22 5.11
CA TYR A 253 -2.95 -1.85 3.83
C TYR A 253 -4.34 -1.43 3.29
N VAL A 254 -5.12 -0.76 4.12
CA VAL A 254 -6.48 -0.30 3.84
C VAL A 254 -6.60 1.17 4.21
N GLY A 255 -7.62 1.86 3.69
CA GLY A 255 -7.88 3.25 4.11
C GLY A 255 -8.11 3.33 5.62
N VAL A 256 -7.34 4.18 6.31
CA VAL A 256 -7.41 4.34 7.77
C VAL A 256 -8.75 4.94 8.22
N THR A 257 -9.45 5.67 7.35
CA THR A 257 -10.80 6.22 7.61
C THR A 257 -11.92 5.18 7.58
N ARG A 258 -11.65 3.96 7.11
CA ARG A 258 -12.68 2.91 6.98
C ARG A 258 -13.11 2.38 8.35
N SER A 259 -14.38 1.96 8.45
CA SER A 259 -14.92 1.35 9.66
C SER A 259 -14.24 0.03 10.02
N TYR A 260 -14.28 -0.37 11.29
CA TYR A 260 -13.80 -1.68 11.77
C TYR A 260 -14.17 -2.83 10.84
N ARG A 261 -15.47 -2.93 10.51
CA ARG A 261 -16.05 -4.03 9.74
C ARG A 261 -15.49 -4.06 8.32
N GLU A 262 -15.32 -2.90 7.70
CA GLU A 262 -14.77 -2.80 6.34
C GLU A 262 -13.28 -3.11 6.30
N ARG A 263 -12.52 -2.65 7.31
CA ARG A 263 -11.09 -2.99 7.44
C ARG A 263 -10.91 -4.50 7.60
N GLN A 264 -11.56 -5.11 8.60
CA GLN A 264 -11.46 -6.56 8.82
C GLN A 264 -11.89 -7.38 7.60
N ARG A 265 -13.01 -7.02 6.96
CA ARG A 265 -13.47 -7.69 5.74
C ARG A 265 -12.44 -7.58 4.60
N SER A 266 -11.87 -6.40 4.40
CA SER A 266 -10.89 -6.15 3.33
C SER A 266 -9.59 -6.91 3.60
N LEU A 267 -9.12 -6.93 4.85
CA LEU A 267 -7.91 -7.63 5.26
C LEU A 267 -8.07 -9.14 5.11
N MET A 268 -9.19 -9.70 5.56
CA MET A 268 -9.49 -11.11 5.38
C MET A 268 -9.60 -11.49 3.91
N LYS A 269 -10.33 -10.70 3.11
CA LYS A 269 -10.55 -10.99 1.68
C LYS A 269 -9.26 -10.93 0.86
N ASN A 270 -8.43 -9.91 1.09
CA ASN A 270 -7.29 -9.63 0.21
C ASN A 270 -5.97 -10.22 0.74
N TYR A 271 -5.82 -10.38 2.06
CA TYR A 271 -4.57 -10.81 2.69
C TYR A 271 -4.73 -12.06 3.58
N GLY A 272 -5.95 -12.48 3.89
CA GLY A 272 -6.23 -13.73 4.60
C GLY A 272 -5.94 -13.69 6.10
N PHE A 273 -6.02 -12.52 6.74
CA PHE A 273 -5.81 -12.40 8.20
C PHE A 273 -6.82 -11.45 8.86
N LYS A 274 -7.01 -11.62 10.17
CA LYS A 274 -7.78 -10.73 11.06
C LYS A 274 -6.80 -9.79 11.76
N CYS A 275 -7.06 -8.48 11.75
CA CYS A 275 -6.20 -7.53 12.45
C CYS A 275 -6.56 -7.43 13.93
N GLU A 276 -5.55 -7.50 14.79
CA GLU A 276 -5.68 -7.43 16.25
C GLU A 276 -4.83 -6.28 16.83
N CYS A 277 -4.63 -5.21 16.06
CA CYS A 277 -4.01 -3.98 16.57
C CYS A 277 -4.89 -3.31 17.64
N ASP A 278 -4.32 -2.37 18.38
CA ASP A 278 -4.98 -1.74 19.53
C ASP A 278 -6.26 -1.01 19.13
N ARG A 279 -6.29 -0.35 17.96
CA ARG A 279 -7.53 0.18 17.37
C ARG A 279 -8.62 -0.87 17.19
N CYS A 280 -8.27 -2.03 16.64
CA CYS A 280 -9.24 -3.09 16.43
C CYS A 280 -9.73 -3.70 17.75
N LYS A 281 -8.87 -3.77 18.78
CA LYS A 281 -9.27 -4.27 20.11
C LYS A 281 -10.27 -3.32 20.78
N ILE A 282 -10.01 -2.01 20.73
CA ILE A 282 -10.89 -1.00 21.32
C ILE A 282 -12.24 -0.93 20.58
N GLU A 283 -12.23 -0.83 19.24
CA GLU A 283 -13.46 -0.75 18.44
C GLU A 283 -14.37 -2.00 18.57
N VAL A 284 -13.81 -3.17 18.93
CA VAL A 284 -14.61 -4.38 19.22
C VAL A 284 -15.28 -4.29 20.59
N LYS A 285 -14.52 -3.94 21.64
CA LYS A 285 -15.05 -3.82 23.00
C LYS A 285 -16.22 -2.86 23.07
N TRP A 286 -16.11 -1.72 22.39
CA TRP A 286 -17.16 -0.70 22.34
C TRP A 286 -18.48 -1.22 21.78
N LYS A 287 -18.41 -2.04 20.73
CA LYS A 287 -19.61 -2.65 20.14
C LYS A 287 -20.22 -3.71 21.04
N GLU A 288 -19.41 -4.41 21.82
CA GLU A 288 -19.91 -5.36 22.81
C GLU A 288 -20.58 -4.63 23.98
N SER A 289 -20.02 -3.49 24.42
CA SER A 289 -20.65 -2.65 25.45
C SER A 289 -21.95 -2.00 24.97
N GLN A 290 -21.99 -1.42 23.76
CA GLN A 290 -23.21 -0.82 23.21
C GLN A 290 -24.35 -1.83 23.07
N ARG A 291 -24.06 -3.05 22.63
CA ARG A 291 -25.09 -4.11 22.54
C ARG A 291 -25.62 -4.51 23.91
N LYS A 292 -24.77 -4.56 24.94
CA LYS A 292 -25.23 -4.86 26.30
C LYS A 292 -26.16 -3.77 26.83
N LEU A 293 -25.84 -2.51 26.57
CA LEU A 293 -26.70 -1.38 26.94
C LEU A 293 -28.04 -1.42 26.17
N GLU A 294 -28.01 -1.71 24.87
CA GLU A 294 -29.24 -1.89 24.06
C GLU A 294 -30.08 -3.09 24.56
N ASP A 295 -29.44 -4.21 24.91
CA ASP A 295 -30.12 -5.39 25.46
C ASP A 295 -30.71 -5.10 26.88
N GLU A 296 -30.01 -4.32 27.71
CA GLU A 296 -30.46 -3.89 29.05
C GLU A 296 -31.63 -2.89 28.97
N GLU A 297 -31.60 -1.93 28.03
CA GLU A 297 -32.71 -0.99 27.77
C GLU A 297 -33.96 -1.71 27.23
N GLU A 298 -33.81 -2.71 26.35
CA GLU A 298 -34.94 -3.54 25.87
C GLU A 298 -35.53 -4.44 26.98
N GLU A 299 -34.71 -4.94 27.91
CA GLU A 299 -35.18 -5.68 29.09
C GLU A 299 -35.94 -4.77 30.08
N GLU A 300 -35.53 -3.52 30.25
CA GLU A 300 -36.26 -2.52 31.06
C GLU A 300 -37.58 -2.10 30.41
N GLU A 301 -37.64 -1.86 29.09
CA GLU A 301 -38.88 -1.51 28.38
C GLU A 301 -39.91 -2.65 28.31
N THR A 302 -39.47 -3.91 28.41
CA THR A 302 -40.38 -5.07 28.42
C THR A 302 -40.84 -5.50 29.82
N GLY A 303 -40.32 -4.84 30.87
CA GLY A 303 -40.60 -5.12 32.28
C GLY A 303 -41.69 -4.28 32.95
N GLU A 304 -42.25 -3.25 32.29
CA GLU A 304 -43.25 -2.38 32.90
C GLU A 304 -44.69 -2.94 32.88
N GLU A 305 -44.94 -3.95 33.72
CA GLU A 305 -46.17 -4.07 34.50
C GLU A 305 -45.82 -4.58 35.91
N ASN A 306 -45.35 -3.70 36.81
CA ASN A 306 -45.90 -3.47 38.16
C ASN A 306 -44.91 -2.80 39.14
N GLU A 307 -45.44 -1.74 39.76
CA GLU A 307 -45.18 -1.18 41.10
C GLU A 307 -43.92 -0.34 41.37
N GLU A 308 -44.22 0.87 41.88
CA GLU A 308 -43.35 1.87 42.46
C GLU A 308 -42.36 1.30 43.48
N GLN A 309 -41.06 1.56 43.29
CA GLN A 309 -40.15 1.80 44.41
C GLN A 309 -38.89 2.57 44.00
N VAL A 310 -38.63 3.63 44.76
CA VAL A 310 -37.42 4.46 44.72
C VAL A 310 -36.23 3.63 45.18
N VAL A 311 -35.17 3.56 44.39
CA VAL A 311 -33.81 3.27 44.86
C VAL A 311 -32.87 4.28 44.21
N GLU A 312 -32.32 5.17 45.04
CA GLU A 312 -31.12 5.94 44.75
C GLU A 312 -29.94 4.96 44.61
N GLY A 313 -29.16 5.08 43.53
CA GLY A 313 -28.00 4.23 43.29
C GLY A 313 -27.09 4.82 42.22
N GLU A 314 -26.16 5.64 42.69
CA GLU A 314 -24.80 5.86 42.18
C GLU A 314 -24.63 5.88 40.64
N GLY A 315 -24.51 7.09 40.08
CA GLY A 315 -23.91 7.25 38.76
C GLY A 315 -22.51 6.65 38.79
N GLU A 316 -22.34 5.53 38.10
CA GLU A 316 -21.02 5.02 37.77
C GLU A 316 -20.36 6.06 36.89
N GLU A 317 -19.41 6.79 37.47
CA GLU A 317 -18.43 7.58 36.74
C GLU A 317 -17.80 6.64 35.69
N LEU A 318 -18.10 6.90 34.41
CA LEU A 318 -17.40 6.35 33.26
C LEU A 318 -15.94 6.83 33.35
N ASP A 319 -15.15 6.09 34.11
CA ASP A 319 -13.78 6.47 34.43
C ASP A 319 -12.85 6.11 33.26
N SER A 320 -12.21 7.17 32.74
CA SER A 320 -10.96 7.24 31.96
C SER A 320 -11.02 7.28 30.41
N ASP A 321 -11.35 8.49 29.93
CA ASP A 321 -11.08 9.12 28.63
C ASP A 321 -9.58 9.23 28.21
N ASP A 322 -8.71 8.25 28.51
CA ASP A 322 -7.27 8.35 28.14
C ASP A 322 -6.87 7.50 26.91
N GLU A 323 -7.47 6.33 26.70
CA GLU A 323 -7.12 5.47 25.54
C GLU A 323 -7.78 5.94 24.23
N ASP A 324 -8.96 6.55 24.37
CA ASP A 324 -9.82 6.97 23.28
C ASP A 324 -9.27 8.19 22.52
N PHE A 325 -8.65 9.07 23.28
CA PHE A 325 -7.93 10.25 22.79
C PHE A 325 -6.77 9.87 21.85
N SER A 326 -6.14 8.71 22.04
CA SER A 326 -4.94 8.32 21.27
C SER A 326 -5.22 7.98 19.81
N HIS A 327 -6.41 7.43 19.52
CA HIS A 327 -6.80 7.09 18.16
C HIS A 327 -7.34 8.30 17.42
N ALA A 328 -8.22 9.09 18.05
CA ALA A 328 -8.72 10.34 17.52
C ALA A 328 -7.56 11.29 17.17
N TYR A 329 -6.55 11.38 18.03
CA TYR A 329 -5.34 12.15 17.78
C TYR A 329 -4.58 11.75 16.51
N PHE A 330 -4.53 10.45 16.18
CA PHE A 330 -3.90 10.02 14.91
C PHE A 330 -4.64 10.60 13.71
N PHE A 331 -5.97 10.55 13.72
CA PHE A 331 -6.81 11.07 12.64
C PHE A 331 -6.75 12.59 12.55
N ASP A 332 -6.77 13.26 13.69
CA ASP A 332 -6.74 14.72 13.77
C ASP A 332 -5.39 15.28 13.27
N ARG A 333 -4.28 14.65 13.65
CA ARG A 333 -2.93 15.16 13.33
C ARG A 333 -2.34 14.67 12.03
N TYR A 334 -2.55 13.40 11.68
CA TYR A 334 -1.84 12.76 10.58
C TYR A 334 -2.71 12.52 9.35
N MET A 335 -3.87 13.18 9.25
CA MET A 335 -4.76 13.11 8.09
C MET A 335 -4.89 14.47 7.42
N CYS A 336 -4.77 14.48 6.10
CA CYS A 336 -5.07 15.64 5.28
C CYS A 336 -6.54 15.61 4.85
N ASP A 337 -7.13 16.78 4.60
CA ASP A 337 -8.50 16.93 4.08
C ASP A 337 -8.77 16.14 2.79
N CYS A 338 -7.73 15.90 1.97
CA CYS A 338 -7.86 15.05 0.78
C CYS A 338 -7.98 13.54 1.09
N GLY A 339 -7.95 13.15 2.37
CA GLY A 339 -7.95 11.77 2.85
C GLY A 339 -6.58 11.08 2.81
N GLY A 340 -5.52 11.80 2.45
CA GLY A 340 -4.14 11.33 2.50
C GLY A 340 -3.53 11.40 3.90
N ASN A 341 -2.39 10.74 4.09
CA ASN A 341 -1.66 10.74 5.36
C ASN A 341 -0.60 11.86 5.36
N LEU A 342 -0.53 12.61 6.46
CA LEU A 342 0.48 13.64 6.73
C LEU A 342 1.63 13.06 7.53
N ALA A 343 2.87 13.35 7.14
CA ALA A 343 4.05 13.05 7.97
C ALA A 343 5.02 14.23 7.98
N PRO A 344 5.85 14.39 9.03
CA PRO A 344 6.80 15.48 9.08
C PRO A 344 7.82 15.40 7.94
N LEU A 345 8.30 16.56 7.48
CA LEU A 345 9.43 16.60 6.56
C LEU A 345 10.68 15.96 7.19
N PRO A 346 11.62 15.42 6.37
CA PRO A 346 12.83 14.83 6.91
C PRO A 346 13.62 15.84 7.75
N PRO A 347 14.18 15.42 8.89
CA PRO A 347 14.95 16.31 9.76
C PRO A 347 16.18 16.85 9.02
N SER A 348 16.39 18.16 9.03
CA SER A 348 17.49 18.84 8.32
C SER A 348 18.74 19.07 9.19
N ASP A 349 18.60 19.09 10.52
CA ASP A 349 19.68 19.29 11.50
C ASP A 349 19.51 18.44 12.78
N GLY A 350 18.64 17.43 12.73
CA GLY A 350 18.30 16.58 13.89
C GLY A 350 17.16 17.12 14.75
N SER A 351 16.64 18.32 14.47
CA SER A 351 15.35 18.81 14.95
C SER A 351 14.19 18.19 14.16
N VAL A 352 13.03 18.07 14.80
CA VAL A 352 11.80 17.61 14.16
C VAL A 352 11.21 18.79 13.38
N SER A 353 10.81 18.54 12.14
CA SER A 353 10.15 19.56 11.32
C SER A 353 8.73 19.82 11.83
N ASP A 354 8.38 21.09 12.01
CA ASP A 354 6.99 21.52 12.24
C ASP A 354 6.17 21.53 10.95
N MET A 355 6.81 21.34 9.79
CA MET A 355 6.14 21.17 8.50
C MET A 355 5.79 19.71 8.25
N MET A 356 4.56 19.48 7.83
CA MET A 356 3.98 18.21 7.44
C MET A 356 3.74 18.18 5.93
N GLU A 357 3.85 17.01 5.33
CA GLU A 357 3.57 16.80 3.90
C GLU A 357 2.56 15.68 3.72
N CYS A 358 1.56 15.90 2.87
CA CYS A 358 0.56 14.90 2.53
C CYS A 358 1.08 13.95 1.45
N ASN A 359 0.96 12.64 1.68
CA ASN A 359 1.39 11.64 0.72
C ASN A 359 0.47 11.45 -0.50
N CYS A 360 -0.67 12.15 -0.53
CA CYS A 360 -1.68 12.03 -1.59
C CYS A 360 -1.68 13.27 -2.50
N CYS A 361 -1.93 14.46 -1.94
CA CYS A 361 -1.95 15.70 -2.71
C CYS A 361 -0.58 16.40 -2.81
N GLY A 362 0.38 16.03 -1.96
CA GLY A 362 1.69 16.70 -1.90
C GLY A 362 1.66 18.07 -1.21
N ASP A 363 0.53 18.48 -0.64
CA ASP A 363 0.44 19.74 0.11
C ASP A 363 1.37 19.70 1.32
N VAL A 364 2.04 20.83 1.55
CA VAL A 364 2.95 21.03 2.67
C VAL A 364 2.42 22.18 3.51
N GLY A 365 2.21 21.92 4.79
CA GLY A 365 1.65 22.87 5.75
C GLY A 365 2.32 22.77 7.12
N MET A 366 2.13 23.78 7.97
CA MET A 366 2.53 23.68 9.37
C MET A 366 1.64 22.66 10.09
N ASP A 367 2.17 21.96 11.08
CA ASP A 367 1.39 21.06 11.95
C ASP A 367 0.13 21.76 12.48
N THR A 368 0.24 23.02 12.93
CA THR A 368 -0.88 23.85 13.40
C THR A 368 -1.90 24.24 12.31
N SER A 369 -1.57 24.14 11.03
CA SER A 369 -2.42 24.59 9.93
C SER A 369 -3.50 23.59 9.51
N TYR A 370 -3.41 22.34 9.99
CA TYR A 370 -4.44 21.31 9.79
C TYR A 370 -5.44 21.24 10.96
N HIS A 371 -5.20 22.04 12.02
CA HIS A 371 -6.03 22.09 13.23
C HIS A 371 -6.92 23.34 13.20
N SER A 372 -8.19 23.19 12.85
CA SER A 372 -9.20 24.15 13.30
C SER A 372 -9.50 23.88 14.77
N ASP A 373 -9.30 24.90 15.61
CA ASP A 373 -9.52 24.92 17.06
C ASP A 373 -10.75 24.08 17.51
N PRO A 374 -10.60 23.11 18.43
CA PRO A 374 -11.71 22.31 18.96
C PRO A 374 -12.79 23.12 19.68
N ASN A 375 -12.54 24.40 19.97
CA ASN A 375 -13.47 25.28 20.67
C ASN A 375 -14.51 25.97 19.77
N ASN A 376 -14.75 25.47 18.55
CA ASN A 376 -15.64 26.12 17.59
C ASN A 376 -16.77 25.21 17.05
N PHE A 377 -17.31 24.34 17.91
CA PHE A 377 -18.62 23.73 17.74
C PHE A 377 -19.42 23.74 19.04
#